data_AF-A0A7C4XGB0-F1
#
_entry.id   AF-A0A7C4XGB0-F1
#
_cell.length_a   1.000
_cell.length_b   1.000
_cell.length_c   1.000
_cell.angle_alpha   90.00
_cell.angle_beta   90.00
_cell.angle_gamma   90.00
#
_symmetry.space_group_name_H-M   'P 1'
#
loop_
_entity.id
_entity.type
_entity.pdbx_description
1 polymer ?
#
loop_
_entity_poly.entity_id
_entity_poly.type
_entity_poly.pdbx_seq_one_letter_code
_entity_poly.pdbx_strand_id
1 'polypeptide(L)'
;MTPPSGRGSLAAAPAYRAASPSEGRAARSSALQIALVLFVALAVVVAAAVYAVISGVFVRPPPPDRPVIVSSSVELWPYQATFRIVSASRDVEPRNYRVNLAVNGVSGAAIPLPVNVSGTVTAGGDSYSIAWSDPDRNFLVSQADQFAVSPSPYGNFRSDRTFVFHLLWSDGTTIQSASWQTPPESSKPVITFGAVTLTGTTATFSVADVSQAVSPSSYRFNLQANTTFGTARALGTSGTGVAVTVGGVTHTVTYTDIGGDATVNAGDQFSVAGLLPATYYKFMLLWSDGSQIQERSWSTP
;
A
#
# COMPACT_ATOMS: atom_id res chain seq x y z
N MET A 1 -88.70 97.83 39.35
CA MET A 1 -87.90 98.94 38.78
C MET A 1 -87.35 98.47 37.43
N THR A 2 -87.90 99.06 36.39
CA THR A 2 -87.51 99.12 34.96
C THR A 2 -86.10 99.73 34.78
N PRO A 3 -85.51 99.80 33.56
CA PRO A 3 -85.21 98.82 32.49
C PRO A 3 -83.73 99.03 31.98
N PRO A 4 -83.37 99.08 30.67
CA PRO A 4 -83.22 98.06 29.62
C PRO A 4 -81.80 98.06 28.93
N SER A 5 -81.72 97.37 27.78
CA SER A 5 -80.89 97.71 26.59
C SER A 5 -79.45 97.21 26.56
N GLY A 6 -78.89 96.73 25.45
CA GLY A 6 -79.35 96.58 24.07
C GLY A 6 -78.15 96.52 23.11
N ARG A 7 -78.41 96.03 21.88
CA ARG A 7 -77.56 96.13 20.66
C ARG A 7 -76.26 95.27 20.67
N GLY A 8 -75.80 94.69 19.56
CA GLY A 8 -76.21 94.81 18.17
C GLY A 8 -75.51 93.78 17.29
N SER A 9 -76.05 93.66 16.09
CA SER A 9 -75.56 92.93 14.92
C SER A 9 -74.15 93.33 14.51
N LEU A 10 -73.32 92.36 14.10
CA LEU A 10 -72.28 92.53 13.08
C LEU A 10 -72.16 91.22 12.28
N ALA A 11 -72.51 91.29 11.01
CA ALA A 11 -72.20 90.29 10.00
C ALA A 11 -70.68 90.29 9.70
N ALA A 12 -70.09 89.11 9.54
CA ALA A 12 -68.71 88.94 9.08
C ALA A 12 -68.63 87.88 7.97
N ALA A 13 -67.83 88.21 6.95
CA ALA A 13 -67.65 87.58 5.65
C ALA A 13 -67.22 86.09 5.67
N PRO A 14 -67.39 85.34 4.56
CA PRO A 14 -66.93 83.96 4.46
C PRO A 14 -65.40 83.90 4.44
N ALA A 15 -64.81 83.23 5.43
CA ALA A 15 -63.38 82.95 5.46
C ALA A 15 -63.04 81.82 4.47
N TYR A 16 -62.20 82.16 3.50
CA TYR A 16 -61.53 81.23 2.60
C TYR A 16 -60.70 80.23 3.42
N ARG A 17 -61.13 78.95 3.49
CA ARG A 17 -60.40 77.90 4.18
C ARG A 17 -59.25 77.42 3.29
N ALA A 18 -58.05 77.94 3.54
CA ALA A 18 -56.82 77.36 3.02
C ALA A 18 -56.68 75.91 3.51
N ALA A 19 -56.40 74.99 2.59
CA ALA A 19 -56.06 73.60 2.89
C ALA A 19 -54.81 73.57 3.80
N SER A 20 -54.93 72.94 4.97
CA SER A 20 -53.83 72.79 5.91
C SER A 20 -52.82 71.74 5.41
N PRO A 21 -51.51 72.06 5.30
CA PRO A 21 -50.48 71.09 4.94
C PRO A 21 -50.04 70.32 6.21
N SER A 22 -50.85 69.38 6.68
CA SER A 22 -50.49 68.55 7.85
C SER A 22 -50.52 67.04 7.62
N GLU A 23 -51.14 66.54 6.54
CA GLU A 23 -51.20 65.09 6.27
C GLU A 23 -49.86 64.49 5.82
N GLY A 24 -48.97 65.29 5.23
CA GLY A 24 -47.67 64.81 4.72
C GLY A 24 -46.59 64.57 5.79
N ARG A 25 -46.69 65.18 6.98
CA ARG A 25 -45.69 65.00 8.06
C ARG A 25 -45.96 63.76 8.90
N ALA A 26 -47.23 63.44 9.19
CA ALA A 26 -47.61 62.24 9.93
C ALA A 26 -47.33 60.96 9.10
N ALA A 27 -47.61 60.98 7.80
CA ALA A 27 -47.32 59.85 6.91
C ALA A 27 -45.80 59.58 6.76
N ARG A 28 -44.97 60.64 6.74
CA ARG A 28 -43.50 60.51 6.69
C ARG A 28 -42.92 59.96 8.00
N SER A 29 -43.45 60.33 9.17
CA SER A 29 -43.03 59.74 10.44
C SER A 29 -43.38 58.26 10.55
N SER A 30 -44.55 57.85 10.05
CA SER A 30 -44.96 56.44 10.05
C SER A 30 -44.17 55.59 9.06
N ALA A 31 -43.86 56.12 7.86
CA ALA A 31 -43.02 55.41 6.88
C ALA A 31 -41.58 55.22 7.38
N LEU A 32 -40.99 56.23 8.05
CA LEU A 32 -39.68 56.12 8.68
C LEU A 32 -39.66 55.12 9.84
N GLN A 33 -40.72 55.07 10.64
CA GLN A 33 -40.85 54.08 11.71
C GLN A 33 -40.96 52.65 11.17
N ILE A 34 -41.75 52.43 10.11
CA ILE A 34 -41.88 51.11 9.48
C ILE A 34 -40.54 50.67 8.86
N ALA A 35 -39.85 51.57 8.15
CA ALA A 35 -38.55 51.28 7.57
C ALA A 35 -37.50 50.93 8.64
N LEU A 36 -37.51 51.63 9.78
CA LEU A 36 -36.63 51.34 10.91
C LEU A 36 -36.91 49.97 11.52
N VAL A 37 -38.19 49.63 11.74
CA VAL A 37 -38.59 48.32 12.28
C VAL A 37 -38.17 47.18 11.35
N LEU A 38 -38.34 47.34 10.04
CA LEU A 38 -37.89 46.36 9.05
C LEU A 38 -36.38 46.20 9.03
N PHE A 39 -35.64 47.32 9.13
CA PHE A 39 -34.18 47.27 9.18
C PHE A 39 -33.68 46.56 10.44
N VAL A 40 -34.26 46.85 11.60
CA VAL A 40 -33.93 46.19 12.87
C VAL A 40 -34.28 44.70 12.80
N ALA A 41 -35.45 44.34 12.28
CA ALA A 41 -35.84 42.94 12.12
C ALA A 41 -34.87 42.18 11.21
N LEU A 42 -34.48 42.78 10.08
CA LEU A 42 -33.49 42.19 9.18
C LEU A 42 -32.13 42.04 9.86
N ALA A 43 -31.67 43.06 10.59
CA ALA A 43 -30.41 43.02 11.33
C ALA A 43 -30.41 41.91 12.39
N VAL A 44 -31.54 41.70 13.09
CA VAL A 44 -31.70 40.60 14.05
C VAL A 44 -31.64 39.25 13.36
N VAL A 45 -32.30 39.08 12.21
CA VAL A 45 -32.27 37.82 11.43
C VAL A 45 -30.84 37.54 10.93
N VAL A 46 -30.15 38.55 10.41
CA VAL A 46 -28.76 38.41 9.95
C VAL A 46 -27.83 38.09 11.13
N ALA A 47 -27.98 38.78 12.27
CA ALA A 47 -27.20 38.51 13.46
C ALA A 47 -27.45 37.10 14.00
N ALA A 48 -28.70 36.62 13.98
CA ALA A 48 -29.04 35.25 14.38
C ALA A 48 -28.44 34.21 13.42
N ALA A 49 -28.45 34.49 12.11
CA ALA A 49 -27.82 33.62 11.11
C ALA A 49 -26.29 33.57 11.28
N VAL A 50 -25.65 34.73 11.46
CA VAL A 50 -24.20 34.84 11.73
C VAL A 50 -23.85 34.14 13.05
N TYR A 51 -24.66 34.34 14.09
CA TYR A 51 -24.50 33.64 15.36
C TYR A 51 -24.61 32.13 15.18
N ALA A 52 -25.59 31.62 14.45
CA ALA A 52 -25.74 30.18 14.20
C ALA A 52 -24.55 29.58 13.41
N VAL A 53 -23.95 30.36 12.49
CA VAL A 53 -22.74 29.96 11.74
C VAL A 53 -21.50 29.97 12.64
N ILE A 54 -21.31 30.99 13.48
CA ILE A 54 -20.14 31.13 14.38
C ILE A 54 -20.22 30.16 15.56
N SER A 55 -21.40 29.98 16.14
CA SER A 55 -21.62 29.14 17.33
C SER A 55 -21.65 27.64 17.02
N GLY A 56 -21.56 27.25 15.75
CA GLY A 56 -21.60 25.83 15.38
C GLY A 56 -22.95 25.17 15.67
N VAL A 57 -24.06 25.92 15.69
CA VAL A 57 -25.40 25.33 15.84
C VAL A 57 -25.78 24.49 14.60
N PHE A 58 -25.06 24.68 13.48
CA PHE A 58 -25.00 23.75 12.34
C PHE A 58 -23.75 22.87 12.34
N VAL A 59 -23.26 22.44 13.51
CA VAL A 59 -22.35 21.30 13.57
C VAL A 59 -23.16 20.11 13.03
N ARG A 60 -22.86 19.76 11.79
CA ARG A 60 -23.14 18.43 11.22
C ARG A 60 -22.90 17.44 12.36
N PRO A 61 -23.85 16.56 12.71
CA PRO A 61 -23.64 15.59 13.79
C PRO A 61 -22.24 14.99 13.61
N PRO A 62 -21.45 14.84 14.70
CA PRO A 62 -20.10 14.31 14.61
C PRO A 62 -20.11 13.10 13.67
N PRO A 63 -19.17 13.00 12.71
CA PRO A 63 -19.17 11.90 11.75
C PRO A 63 -19.38 10.59 12.51
N PRO A 64 -20.17 9.64 11.97
CA PRO A 64 -20.42 8.37 12.66
C PRO A 64 -19.09 7.83 13.18
N ASP A 65 -18.99 7.61 14.49
CA ASP A 65 -17.74 7.25 15.16
C ASP A 65 -17.04 6.16 14.38
N ARG A 66 -15.93 6.51 13.74
CA ARG A 66 -15.17 5.58 12.92
C ARG A 66 -14.65 4.46 13.82
N PRO A 67 -14.70 3.20 13.38
CA PRO A 67 -14.18 2.11 14.18
C PRO A 67 -12.67 2.26 14.34
N VAL A 68 -12.19 2.00 15.55
CA VAL A 68 -10.78 1.70 15.80
C VAL A 68 -10.55 0.24 15.41
N ILE A 69 -9.61 -0.01 14.51
CA ILE A 69 -9.23 -1.34 14.02
C ILE A 69 -7.77 -1.58 14.35
N VAL A 70 -7.46 -2.75 14.89
CA VAL A 70 -6.09 -3.22 15.10
C VAL A 70 -5.87 -4.45 14.24
N SER A 71 -4.74 -4.50 13.55
CA SER A 71 -4.33 -5.63 12.73
C SER A 71 -3.19 -6.43 13.35
N SER A 72 -3.04 -7.68 12.95
CA SER A 72 -1.85 -8.48 13.22
C SER A 72 -0.63 -7.91 12.51
N SER A 73 0.55 -8.47 12.81
CA SER A 73 1.70 -8.34 11.93
C SER A 73 1.39 -8.92 10.54
N VAL A 74 2.10 -8.43 9.53
CA VAL A 74 2.02 -8.94 8.16
C VAL A 74 2.83 -10.23 8.05
N GLU A 75 2.19 -11.28 7.54
CA GLU A 75 2.85 -12.49 7.09
C GLU A 75 3.19 -12.34 5.60
N LEU A 76 4.47 -12.45 5.27
CA LEU A 76 4.96 -12.20 3.91
C LEU A 76 5.42 -13.48 3.23
N TRP A 77 4.79 -13.78 2.10
CA TRP A 77 5.17 -14.79 1.14
C TRP A 77 5.69 -14.12 -0.14
N PRO A 78 6.49 -14.80 -0.98
CA PRO A 78 7.00 -14.22 -2.22
C PRO A 78 5.89 -13.64 -3.13
N TYR A 79 4.70 -14.22 -3.10
CA TYR A 79 3.58 -13.88 -3.98
C TYR A 79 2.40 -13.20 -3.25
N GLN A 80 2.44 -13.08 -1.93
CA GLN A 80 1.31 -12.57 -1.16
C GLN A 80 1.72 -12.06 0.22
N ALA A 81 1.13 -10.94 0.65
CA ALA A 81 1.22 -10.43 2.01
C ALA A 81 -0.17 -10.53 2.66
N THR A 82 -0.27 -11.12 3.85
CA THR A 82 -1.53 -11.31 4.56
C THR A 82 -1.46 -10.76 5.97
N PHE A 83 -2.59 -10.26 6.48
CA PHE A 83 -2.74 -9.86 7.88
C PHE A 83 -4.22 -9.90 8.27
N ARG A 84 -4.48 -10.05 9.56
CA ARG A 84 -5.84 -10.20 10.10
C ARG A 84 -6.24 -9.00 10.94
N ILE A 85 -7.53 -8.73 11.01
CA ILE A 85 -8.09 -7.84 12.04
C ILE A 85 -8.10 -8.62 13.36
N VAL A 86 -7.32 -8.14 14.33
CA VAL A 86 -7.25 -8.75 15.67
C VAL A 86 -8.28 -8.16 16.61
N SER A 87 -8.68 -6.91 16.40
CA SER A 87 -9.79 -6.28 17.12
C SER A 87 -10.41 -5.15 16.33
N ALA A 88 -11.72 -4.96 16.53
CA ALA A 88 -12.49 -3.83 16.03
C ALA A 88 -13.36 -3.29 17.18
N SER A 89 -13.38 -1.97 17.37
CA SER A 89 -14.24 -1.34 18.41
C SER A 89 -15.74 -1.49 18.12
N ARG A 90 -16.10 -1.74 16.86
CA ARG A 90 -17.44 -2.03 16.37
C ARG A 90 -17.32 -2.62 14.96
N ASP A 91 -18.26 -3.49 14.61
CA ASP A 91 -18.35 -4.07 13.28
C ASP A 91 -19.14 -3.14 12.36
N VAL A 92 -18.64 -2.94 11.14
CA VAL A 92 -19.21 -1.94 10.21
C VAL A 92 -19.24 -2.50 8.81
N GLU A 93 -20.28 -2.15 8.07
CA GLU A 93 -20.43 -2.59 6.70
C GLU A 93 -19.26 -2.19 5.77
N PRO A 94 -18.81 -3.09 4.87
CA PRO A 94 -17.71 -2.86 3.94
C PRO A 94 -17.83 -1.59 3.08
N ARG A 95 -19.05 -1.16 2.74
CA ARG A 95 -19.31 0.05 1.92
C ARG A 95 -18.77 1.34 2.53
N ASN A 96 -18.51 1.37 3.83
CA ASN A 96 -17.95 2.52 4.53
C ASN A 96 -16.43 2.59 4.43
N TYR A 97 -15.79 1.58 3.82
CA TYR A 97 -14.35 1.48 3.72
C TYR A 97 -13.84 1.61 2.29
N ARG A 98 -12.62 2.11 2.21
CA ARG A 98 -11.79 2.11 1.01
C ARG A 98 -10.44 1.50 1.36
N VAL A 99 -9.74 1.02 0.36
CA VAL A 99 -8.38 0.50 0.51
C VAL A 99 -7.44 1.24 -0.44
N ASN A 100 -6.21 1.44 0.03
CA ASN A 100 -5.12 1.99 -0.77
C ASN A 100 -3.83 1.22 -0.46
N LEU A 101 -2.88 1.27 -1.40
CA LEU A 101 -1.54 0.74 -1.26
C LEU A 101 -0.54 1.81 -1.67
N ALA A 102 0.46 2.05 -0.82
CA ALA A 102 1.64 2.83 -1.17
C ALA A 102 2.85 1.92 -1.35
N VAL A 103 3.63 2.16 -2.40
CA VAL A 103 4.87 1.42 -2.71
C VAL A 103 6.01 2.40 -2.80
N ASN A 104 7.04 2.23 -1.97
CA ASN A 104 8.17 3.16 -1.81
C ASN A 104 7.71 4.61 -1.60
N GLY A 105 6.66 4.80 -0.81
CA GLY A 105 6.07 6.11 -0.52
C GLY A 105 5.13 6.66 -1.62
N VAL A 106 5.03 6.01 -2.78
CA VAL A 106 4.11 6.40 -3.86
C VAL A 106 2.77 5.73 -3.63
N SER A 107 1.76 6.52 -3.25
CA SER A 107 0.39 6.04 -3.04
C SER A 107 -0.35 5.81 -4.35
N GLY A 108 -1.09 4.69 -4.42
CA GLY A 108 -2.09 4.48 -5.46
C GLY A 108 -3.37 5.27 -5.22
N ALA A 109 -4.34 5.06 -6.12
CA ALA A 109 -5.70 5.57 -5.93
C ALA A 109 -6.49 4.68 -4.97
N ALA A 110 -7.20 5.29 -4.03
CA ALA A 110 -8.06 4.56 -3.11
C ALA A 110 -9.28 3.98 -3.84
N ILE A 111 -9.49 2.68 -3.71
CA ILE A 111 -10.65 1.97 -4.28
C ILE A 111 -11.64 1.58 -3.16
N PRO A 112 -12.94 1.37 -3.47
CA PRO A 112 -13.86 0.76 -2.51
C PRO A 112 -13.32 -0.58 -2.00
N LEU A 113 -13.58 -0.92 -0.74
CA LEU A 113 -13.22 -2.23 -0.20
C LEU A 113 -13.81 -3.35 -1.07
N PRO A 114 -13.00 -4.21 -1.70
CA PRO A 114 -13.51 -5.27 -2.56
C PRO A 114 -14.19 -6.38 -1.73
N VAL A 115 -15.44 -6.69 -2.08
CA VAL A 115 -16.27 -7.71 -1.41
C VAL A 115 -16.52 -8.86 -2.37
N ASN A 116 -16.22 -10.10 -1.97
CA ASN A 116 -16.34 -11.33 -2.78
C ASN A 116 -15.50 -11.37 -4.07
N VAL A 117 -14.60 -10.41 -4.26
CA VAL A 117 -13.69 -10.29 -5.40
C VAL A 117 -12.36 -9.71 -4.93
N SER A 118 -11.36 -9.65 -5.81
CA SER A 118 -10.21 -8.79 -5.61
C SER A 118 -10.38 -7.44 -6.33
N GLY A 119 -9.85 -6.39 -5.71
CA GLY A 119 -9.71 -5.06 -6.31
C GLY A 119 -8.28 -4.82 -6.76
N THR A 120 -8.07 -4.05 -7.84
CA THR A 120 -6.74 -3.72 -8.33
C THR A 120 -6.34 -2.29 -7.94
N VAL A 121 -5.16 -2.13 -7.38
CA VAL A 121 -4.52 -0.83 -7.10
C VAL A 121 -3.20 -0.76 -7.85
N THR A 122 -2.97 0.34 -8.57
CA THR A 122 -1.67 0.64 -9.19
C THR A 122 -0.90 1.61 -8.31
N ALA A 123 0.32 1.23 -7.91
CA ALA A 123 1.20 2.02 -7.05
C ALA A 123 2.66 1.74 -7.40
N GLY A 124 3.54 2.74 -7.35
CA GLY A 124 4.97 2.57 -7.67
C GLY A 124 5.26 2.07 -9.10
N GLY A 125 4.31 2.19 -10.03
CA GLY A 125 4.43 1.72 -11.41
C GLY A 125 3.97 0.27 -11.64
N ASP A 126 3.57 -0.46 -10.60
CA ASP A 126 3.09 -1.84 -10.68
C ASP A 126 1.63 -1.94 -10.24
N SER A 127 0.97 -3.04 -10.60
CA SER A 127 -0.41 -3.33 -10.21
C SER A 127 -0.49 -4.46 -9.17
N TYR A 128 -1.36 -4.27 -8.19
CA TYR A 128 -1.54 -5.19 -7.07
C TYR A 128 -3.02 -5.51 -6.88
N SER A 129 -3.29 -6.77 -6.56
CA SER A 129 -4.60 -7.28 -6.19
C SER A 129 -4.75 -7.21 -4.67
N ILE A 130 -5.84 -6.64 -4.19
CA ILE A 130 -6.23 -6.58 -2.78
C ILE A 130 -7.51 -7.41 -2.63
N ALA A 131 -7.52 -8.34 -1.69
CA ALA A 131 -8.70 -9.10 -1.33
C ALA A 131 -9.00 -8.93 0.16
N TRP A 132 -10.28 -8.86 0.50
CA TRP A 132 -10.79 -8.99 1.85
C TRP A 132 -11.57 -10.31 1.93
N SER A 133 -11.32 -11.07 2.99
CA SER A 133 -12.05 -12.29 3.30
C SER A 133 -12.71 -12.18 4.66
N ASP A 134 -13.95 -12.65 4.73
CA ASP A 134 -14.84 -12.69 5.88
C ASP A 134 -15.04 -14.17 6.29
N PRO A 135 -14.20 -14.70 7.20
CA PRO A 135 -14.24 -16.11 7.57
C PRO A 135 -15.45 -16.47 8.44
N ASP A 136 -15.95 -15.53 9.24
CA ASP A 136 -17.09 -15.75 10.15
C ASP A 136 -18.44 -15.49 9.46
N ARG A 137 -18.41 -14.93 8.24
CA ARG A 137 -19.55 -14.72 7.33
C ARG A 137 -20.59 -13.77 7.90
N ASN A 138 -20.15 -12.79 8.67
CA ASN A 138 -21.05 -11.80 9.26
C ASN A 138 -21.34 -10.60 8.31
N PHE A 139 -20.65 -10.53 7.16
CA PHE A 139 -20.74 -9.49 6.13
C PHE A 139 -20.37 -8.08 6.60
N LEU A 140 -19.66 -7.98 7.71
CA LEU A 140 -19.16 -6.75 8.32
C LEU A 140 -17.64 -6.81 8.37
N VAL A 141 -16.99 -5.64 8.33
CA VAL A 141 -15.57 -5.57 8.65
C VAL A 141 -15.42 -5.70 10.16
N SER A 142 -14.93 -6.85 10.62
CA SER A 142 -14.94 -7.25 12.03
C SER A 142 -13.64 -7.94 12.44
N GLN A 143 -13.57 -8.36 13.71
CA GLN A 143 -12.52 -9.26 14.18
C GLN A 143 -12.48 -10.54 13.33
N ALA A 144 -11.28 -11.10 13.16
CA ALA A 144 -10.96 -12.33 12.41
C ALA A 144 -10.94 -12.21 10.88
N ASP A 145 -11.47 -11.13 10.31
CA ASP A 145 -11.30 -10.79 8.91
C ASP A 145 -9.84 -10.73 8.50
N GLN A 146 -9.60 -10.97 7.22
CA GLN A 146 -8.26 -10.99 6.67
C GLN A 146 -8.17 -10.17 5.39
N PHE A 147 -7.05 -9.48 5.25
CA PHE A 147 -6.62 -8.85 4.01
C PHE A 147 -5.49 -9.64 3.38
N ALA A 148 -5.51 -9.71 2.05
CA ALA A 148 -4.43 -10.25 1.25
C ALA A 148 -4.07 -9.26 0.14
N VAL A 149 -2.77 -9.00 -0.02
CA VAL A 149 -2.21 -8.17 -1.10
C VAL A 149 -1.28 -9.06 -1.93
N SER A 150 -1.44 -9.07 -3.25
CA SER A 150 -0.58 -9.84 -4.16
C SER A 150 -0.27 -9.03 -5.42
N PRO A 151 0.84 -9.30 -6.12
CA PRO A 151 1.07 -8.76 -7.47
C PRO A 151 -0.05 -9.19 -8.44
N SER A 152 -0.44 -8.30 -9.36
CA SER A 152 -1.45 -8.55 -10.39
C SER A 152 -0.84 -8.38 -11.80
N PRO A 153 -1.10 -9.28 -12.78
CA PRO A 153 -2.09 -10.36 -12.75
C PRO A 153 -1.72 -11.55 -11.86
N TYR A 154 -0.46 -11.97 -11.82
CA TYR A 154 0.09 -12.97 -10.87
C TYR A 154 1.63 -12.81 -10.86
N GLY A 155 2.30 -13.24 -9.78
CA GLY A 155 3.77 -13.25 -9.71
C GLY A 155 4.31 -13.07 -8.31
N ASN A 156 5.61 -12.81 -8.21
CA ASN A 156 6.28 -12.46 -6.96
C ASN A 156 6.31 -10.94 -6.79
N PHE A 157 6.31 -10.47 -5.54
CA PHE A 157 6.64 -9.08 -5.27
C PHE A 157 8.03 -8.77 -5.81
N ARG A 158 8.21 -7.55 -6.32
CA ARG A 158 9.54 -7.03 -6.58
C ARG A 158 10.30 -6.92 -5.26
N SER A 159 11.57 -7.30 -5.33
CA SER A 159 12.56 -7.14 -4.27
C SER A 159 12.76 -5.66 -3.89
N ASP A 160 13.24 -5.45 -2.66
CA ASP A 160 13.63 -4.14 -2.12
C ASP A 160 12.55 -3.05 -2.22
N ARG A 161 11.30 -3.41 -1.92
CA ARG A 161 10.16 -2.49 -1.89
C ARG A 161 9.58 -2.41 -0.50
N THR A 162 9.28 -1.20 -0.07
CA THR A 162 8.47 -0.92 1.12
C THR A 162 7.02 -0.73 0.70
N PHE A 163 6.11 -1.40 1.41
CA PHE A 163 4.69 -1.33 1.18
C PHE A 163 3.98 -0.78 2.41
N VAL A 164 2.95 0.02 2.18
CA VAL A 164 2.00 0.43 3.22
C VAL A 164 0.59 0.27 2.68
N PHE A 165 -0.14 -0.70 3.23
CA PHE A 165 -1.57 -0.84 3.04
C PHE A 165 -2.29 0.13 3.96
N HIS A 166 -3.30 0.82 3.42
CA HIS A 166 -4.17 1.69 4.19
C HIS A 166 -5.61 1.21 4.10
N LEU A 167 -6.21 0.93 5.25
CA LEU A 167 -7.66 0.86 5.40
C LEU A 167 -8.16 2.27 5.67
N LEU A 168 -8.99 2.78 4.77
CA LEU A 168 -9.51 4.13 4.79
C LEU A 168 -11.01 4.10 5.07
N TRP A 169 -11.51 5.15 5.69
CA TRP A 169 -12.94 5.44 5.72
C TRP A 169 -13.40 5.97 4.36
N SER A 170 -14.71 5.96 4.13
CA SER A 170 -15.33 6.42 2.88
C SER A 170 -14.98 7.85 2.49
N ASP A 171 -14.66 8.71 3.46
CA ASP A 171 -14.21 10.09 3.29
C ASP A 171 -12.69 10.25 3.04
N GLY A 172 -11.95 9.13 2.99
CA GLY A 172 -10.51 9.10 2.75
C GLY A 172 -9.65 9.12 4.01
N THR A 173 -10.23 9.24 5.20
CA THR A 173 -9.43 9.22 6.43
C THR A 173 -8.86 7.83 6.72
N THR A 174 -7.57 7.73 7.02
CA THR A 174 -6.95 6.47 7.42
C THR A 174 -7.48 5.98 8.76
N ILE A 175 -7.98 4.75 8.78
CA ILE A 175 -8.44 4.02 9.96
C ILE A 175 -7.30 3.18 10.54
N GLN A 176 -6.61 2.44 9.67
CA GLN A 176 -5.53 1.55 10.05
C GLN A 176 -4.53 1.42 8.90
N SER A 177 -3.28 1.13 9.22
CA SER A 177 -2.25 0.81 8.22
C SER A 177 -1.49 -0.47 8.60
N ALA A 178 -1.04 -1.19 7.58
CA ALA A 178 -0.15 -2.33 7.72
C ALA A 178 1.05 -2.14 6.78
N SER A 179 2.26 -2.31 7.29
CA SER A 179 3.49 -2.09 6.51
C SER A 179 4.36 -3.34 6.47
N TRP A 180 4.98 -3.58 5.33
CA TRP A 180 5.99 -4.62 5.17
C TRP A 180 7.06 -4.17 4.18
N GLN A 181 8.20 -4.86 4.21
CA GLN A 181 9.27 -4.67 3.25
C GLN A 181 9.60 -6.03 2.64
N THR A 182 9.69 -6.08 1.31
CA THR A 182 10.23 -7.25 0.64
C THR A 182 11.74 -7.26 0.80
N PRO A 183 12.37 -8.43 1.01
CA PRO A 183 13.82 -8.52 1.07
C PRO A 183 14.47 -7.88 -0.16
N PRO A 184 15.69 -7.34 -0.03
CA PRO A 184 16.50 -6.98 -1.19
C PRO A 184 16.62 -8.17 -2.14
N GLU A 185 16.77 -7.90 -3.43
CA GLU A 185 17.15 -8.97 -4.35
C GLU A 185 18.51 -9.42 -3.86
N SER A 186 18.69 -10.70 -3.55
CA SER A 186 20.04 -11.23 -3.38
C SER A 186 20.75 -10.95 -4.69
N SER A 187 21.62 -9.93 -4.69
CA SER A 187 22.44 -9.66 -5.85
C SER A 187 23.26 -10.92 -6.14
N LYS A 188 23.68 -11.09 -7.39
CA LYS A 188 24.55 -12.22 -7.74
C LYS A 188 25.75 -12.22 -6.80
N PRO A 189 25.96 -13.27 -5.99
CA PRO A 189 27.06 -13.28 -5.05
C PRO A 189 28.37 -13.35 -5.82
N VAL A 190 29.38 -12.68 -5.30
CA VAL A 190 30.76 -12.94 -5.73
C VAL A 190 31.22 -14.17 -4.95
N ILE A 191 31.62 -15.22 -5.66
CA ILE A 191 32.08 -16.48 -5.07
C ILE A 191 33.52 -16.71 -5.47
N THR A 192 34.35 -17.12 -4.52
CA THR A 192 35.72 -17.57 -4.77
C THR A 192 35.81 -19.06 -4.48
N PHE A 193 36.22 -19.87 -5.46
CA PHE A 193 36.50 -21.29 -5.21
C PHE A 193 37.92 -21.50 -4.69
N GLY A 194 38.14 -22.57 -3.92
CA GLY A 194 39.45 -23.06 -3.54
C GLY A 194 40.17 -23.79 -4.67
N ALA A 195 41.32 -24.38 -4.32
CA ALA A 195 42.07 -25.26 -5.22
C ALA A 195 41.32 -26.58 -5.47
N VAL A 196 41.60 -27.21 -6.61
CA VAL A 196 41.05 -28.52 -6.97
C VAL A 196 41.95 -29.62 -6.45
N THR A 197 41.36 -30.61 -5.78
CA THR A 197 41.99 -31.87 -5.41
C THR A 197 41.43 -32.97 -6.31
N LEU A 198 42.32 -33.75 -6.93
CA LEU A 198 41.94 -34.89 -7.77
C LEU A 198 42.17 -36.20 -7.01
N THR A 199 41.13 -37.02 -6.93
CA THR A 199 41.17 -38.35 -6.33
C THR A 199 40.46 -39.34 -7.25
N GLY A 200 41.23 -40.16 -7.95
CA GLY A 200 40.68 -41.08 -8.95
C GLY A 200 39.96 -40.34 -10.08
N THR A 201 38.68 -40.66 -10.29
CA THR A 201 37.82 -40.04 -11.32
C THR A 201 36.98 -38.87 -10.78
N THR A 202 37.41 -38.28 -9.66
CA THR A 202 36.68 -37.20 -8.98
C THR A 202 37.57 -35.99 -8.73
N ALA A 203 37.07 -34.81 -9.05
CA ALA A 203 37.62 -33.52 -8.64
C ALA A 203 36.79 -32.96 -7.49
N THR A 204 37.44 -32.42 -6.46
CA THR A 204 36.77 -31.72 -5.37
C THR A 204 37.41 -30.35 -5.16
N PHE A 205 36.60 -29.35 -4.81
CA PHE A 205 37.06 -28.01 -4.45
C PHE A 205 36.05 -27.35 -3.52
N SER A 206 36.53 -26.50 -2.61
CA SER A 206 35.68 -25.77 -1.68
C SER A 206 35.23 -24.42 -2.23
N VAL A 207 34.21 -23.86 -1.61
CA VAL A 207 33.92 -22.43 -1.64
C VAL A 207 34.83 -21.77 -0.61
N ALA A 208 35.79 -20.97 -1.07
CA ALA A 208 36.76 -20.30 -0.20
C ALA A 208 36.19 -19.03 0.44
N ASP A 209 35.37 -18.28 -0.31
CA ASP A 209 34.74 -17.04 0.18
C ASP A 209 33.47 -16.71 -0.62
N VAL A 210 32.54 -15.99 0.01
CA VAL A 210 31.29 -15.51 -0.60
C VAL A 210 30.97 -14.09 -0.13
N SER A 211 30.49 -13.22 -1.04
CA SER A 211 30.03 -11.88 -0.65
C SER A 211 28.69 -11.89 0.09
N GLN A 212 27.89 -12.94 -0.11
CA GLN A 212 26.63 -13.20 0.60
C GLN A 212 26.25 -14.68 0.44
N ALA A 213 25.68 -15.26 1.50
CA ALA A 213 25.17 -16.62 1.48
C ALA A 213 23.75 -16.65 0.89
N VAL A 214 23.53 -17.50 -0.12
CA VAL A 214 22.23 -17.61 -0.81
C VAL A 214 21.85 -19.07 -0.98
N SER A 215 20.54 -19.36 -0.99
CA SER A 215 20.03 -20.71 -1.19
C SER A 215 20.60 -21.38 -2.47
N PRO A 216 20.97 -22.67 -2.42
CA PRO A 216 21.38 -23.46 -3.59
C PRO A 216 20.39 -23.38 -4.76
N SER A 217 19.10 -23.18 -4.48
CA SER A 217 18.03 -23.03 -5.49
C SER A 217 18.21 -21.82 -6.42
N SER A 218 19.00 -20.82 -6.00
CA SER A 218 19.33 -19.65 -6.83
C SER A 218 20.46 -19.91 -7.82
N TYR A 219 21.06 -21.09 -7.79
CA TYR A 219 22.21 -21.43 -8.62
C TYR A 219 21.90 -22.54 -9.63
N ARG A 220 22.65 -22.48 -10.72
CA ARG A 220 22.79 -23.54 -11.70
C ARG A 220 24.27 -23.84 -11.85
N PHE A 221 24.60 -24.95 -12.49
CA PHE A 221 25.97 -25.22 -12.91
C PHE A 221 25.98 -25.73 -14.35
N ASN A 222 27.12 -25.58 -15.00
CA ASN A 222 27.43 -26.28 -16.23
C ASN A 222 28.87 -26.81 -16.18
N LEU A 223 29.15 -27.85 -16.96
CA LEU A 223 30.46 -28.47 -17.05
C LEU A 223 30.91 -28.44 -18.51
N GLN A 224 32.17 -28.06 -18.70
CA GLN A 224 32.88 -28.17 -19.96
C GLN A 224 33.89 -29.30 -19.86
N ALA A 225 33.98 -30.12 -20.90
CA ALA A 225 35.06 -31.08 -21.10
C ALA A 225 35.73 -30.75 -22.44
N ASN A 226 37.03 -30.44 -22.39
CA ASN A 226 37.79 -29.84 -23.48
C ASN A 226 37.08 -28.60 -24.04
N THR A 227 36.55 -28.67 -25.26
CA THR A 227 35.82 -27.58 -25.91
C THR A 227 34.30 -27.75 -25.89
N THR A 228 33.80 -28.86 -25.36
CA THR A 228 32.37 -29.19 -25.38
C THR A 228 31.72 -28.82 -24.05
N PHE A 229 30.64 -28.04 -24.11
CA PHE A 229 29.81 -27.74 -22.94
C PHE A 229 28.65 -28.73 -22.81
N GLY A 230 28.27 -29.02 -21.58
CA GLY A 230 26.97 -29.61 -21.28
C GLY A 230 25.85 -28.60 -21.35
N THR A 231 24.68 -29.01 -20.84
CA THR A 231 23.53 -28.11 -20.61
C THR A 231 23.48 -27.72 -19.13
N ALA A 232 23.23 -26.44 -18.85
CA ALA A 232 23.15 -25.94 -17.49
C ALA A 232 22.03 -26.62 -16.68
N ARG A 233 22.38 -27.16 -15.51
CA ARG A 233 21.48 -27.86 -14.59
C ARG A 233 21.29 -27.05 -13.32
N ALA A 234 20.11 -27.14 -12.71
CA ALA A 234 19.91 -26.60 -11.36
C ALA A 234 20.85 -27.30 -10.38
N LEU A 235 21.33 -26.57 -9.39
CA LEU A 235 22.12 -27.18 -8.32
C LEU A 235 21.23 -28.12 -7.50
N GLY A 236 21.76 -29.28 -7.12
CA GLY A 236 21.04 -30.26 -6.30
C GLY A 236 20.89 -29.80 -4.86
N THR A 237 20.04 -30.50 -4.11
CA THR A 237 20.07 -30.45 -2.64
C THR A 237 21.43 -30.93 -2.11
N SER A 238 21.84 -30.44 -0.94
CA SER A 238 23.12 -30.83 -0.32
C SER A 238 23.30 -32.36 -0.31
N GLY A 239 24.49 -32.82 -0.71
CA GLY A 239 24.85 -34.24 -0.81
C GLY A 239 24.20 -35.01 -1.97
N THR A 240 23.31 -34.39 -2.75
CA THR A 240 22.61 -35.04 -3.86
C THR A 240 23.31 -34.78 -5.18
N GLY A 241 23.77 -35.86 -5.84
CA GLY A 241 24.43 -35.77 -7.14
C GLY A 241 23.46 -35.45 -8.28
N VAL A 242 23.82 -34.46 -9.10
CA VAL A 242 23.10 -34.06 -10.31
C VAL A 242 23.91 -34.45 -11.54
N ALA A 243 23.31 -35.25 -12.41
CA ALA A 243 23.94 -35.69 -13.65
C ALA A 243 23.98 -34.55 -14.70
N VAL A 244 25.11 -34.41 -15.39
CA VAL A 244 25.31 -33.55 -16.56
C VAL A 244 26.01 -34.36 -17.66
N THR A 245 25.49 -34.31 -18.88
CA THR A 245 26.10 -35.00 -20.03
C THR A 245 26.90 -34.00 -20.86
N VAL A 246 28.17 -34.32 -21.12
CA VAL A 246 29.10 -33.50 -21.89
C VAL A 246 29.77 -34.39 -22.93
N GLY A 247 29.63 -34.07 -24.22
CA GLY A 247 30.22 -34.87 -25.30
C GLY A 247 29.78 -36.35 -25.30
N GLY A 248 28.57 -36.65 -24.83
CA GLY A 248 28.05 -38.01 -24.72
C GLY A 248 28.45 -38.78 -23.45
N VAL A 249 29.26 -38.19 -22.58
CA VAL A 249 29.66 -38.78 -21.29
C VAL A 249 28.92 -38.11 -20.15
N THR A 250 28.38 -38.91 -19.23
CA THR A 250 27.67 -38.41 -18.05
C THR A 250 28.64 -38.24 -16.88
N HIS A 251 28.64 -37.04 -16.33
CA HIS A 251 29.34 -36.66 -15.10
C HIS A 251 28.31 -36.40 -14.01
N THR A 252 28.71 -36.55 -12.75
CA THR A 252 27.87 -36.23 -11.59
C THR A 252 28.49 -35.09 -10.82
N VAL A 253 27.73 -34.02 -10.61
CA VAL A 253 28.13 -32.90 -9.76
C VAL A 253 27.34 -32.95 -8.46
N THR A 254 28.04 -32.91 -7.33
CA THR A 254 27.42 -32.85 -6.01
C THR A 254 27.90 -31.60 -5.29
N TYR A 255 26.96 -30.81 -4.78
CA TYR A 255 27.23 -29.76 -3.80
C TYR A 255 26.96 -30.30 -2.39
N THR A 256 27.84 -29.99 -1.44
CA THR A 256 27.72 -30.38 -0.04
C THR A 256 27.82 -29.13 0.82
N ASP A 257 26.71 -28.81 1.49
CA ASP A 257 26.63 -27.85 2.58
C ASP A 257 27.27 -28.48 3.83
N ILE A 258 28.46 -28.01 4.21
CA ILE A 258 29.20 -28.57 5.35
C ILE A 258 28.71 -27.95 6.66
N GLY A 259 28.25 -26.69 6.63
CA GLY A 259 27.77 -25.96 7.80
C GLY A 259 26.34 -26.33 8.22
N GLY A 260 25.52 -26.80 7.27
CA GLY A 260 24.10 -27.11 7.47
C GLY A 260 23.19 -25.89 7.43
N ASP A 261 23.66 -24.76 6.91
CA ASP A 261 22.96 -23.48 6.89
C ASP A 261 21.96 -23.35 5.73
N ALA A 262 21.85 -24.38 4.88
CA ALA A 262 21.00 -24.45 3.70
C ALA A 262 21.27 -23.32 2.68
N THR A 263 22.48 -22.79 2.67
CA THR A 263 22.96 -21.72 1.77
C THR A 263 24.34 -22.07 1.23
N VAL A 264 24.64 -21.65 0.00
CA VAL A 264 26.00 -21.74 -0.53
C VAL A 264 26.86 -20.69 0.17
N ASN A 265 27.79 -21.14 1.01
CA ASN A 265 28.64 -20.27 1.82
C ASN A 265 30.11 -20.74 1.87
N ALA A 266 30.96 -19.96 2.54
CA ALA A 266 32.38 -20.27 2.68
C ALA A 266 32.58 -21.52 3.55
N GLY A 267 33.29 -22.51 3.02
CA GLY A 267 33.48 -23.81 3.65
C GLY A 267 32.76 -24.95 2.92
N ASP A 268 31.72 -24.66 2.15
CA ASP A 268 31.01 -25.68 1.36
C ASP A 268 31.88 -26.32 0.28
N GLN A 269 31.44 -27.46 -0.24
CA GLN A 269 32.21 -28.23 -1.21
C GLN A 269 31.41 -28.56 -2.48
N PHE A 270 32.11 -28.51 -3.62
CA PHE A 270 31.66 -29.11 -4.86
C PHE A 270 32.53 -30.33 -5.18
N SER A 271 31.90 -31.37 -5.73
CA SER A 271 32.59 -32.52 -6.31
C SER A 271 32.06 -32.81 -7.70
N VAL A 272 32.95 -33.18 -8.61
CA VAL A 272 32.64 -33.59 -9.98
C VAL A 272 33.24 -34.96 -10.23
N ALA A 273 32.37 -35.96 -10.41
CA ALA A 273 32.74 -37.36 -10.59
C ALA A 273 32.52 -37.84 -12.04
N GLY A 274 33.17 -38.95 -12.38
CA GLY A 274 33.14 -39.54 -13.72
C GLY A 274 34.09 -38.83 -14.70
N LEU A 275 35.20 -38.30 -14.19
CA LEU A 275 36.22 -37.63 -15.00
C LEU A 275 36.98 -38.65 -15.86
N LEU A 276 37.27 -38.27 -17.09
CA LEU A 276 38.09 -39.03 -18.04
C LEU A 276 39.57 -38.62 -17.90
N PRO A 277 40.53 -39.51 -18.16
CA PRO A 277 41.96 -39.16 -18.16
C PRO A 277 42.30 -38.18 -19.30
N ALA A 278 43.43 -37.48 -19.15
CA ALA A 278 43.97 -36.53 -20.14
C ALA A 278 42.94 -35.53 -20.69
N THR A 279 42.02 -35.07 -19.85
CA THR A 279 40.89 -34.20 -20.23
C THR A 279 40.92 -32.91 -19.44
N TYR A 280 40.76 -31.77 -20.14
CA TYR A 280 40.57 -30.48 -19.51
C TYR A 280 39.11 -30.31 -19.09
N TYR A 281 38.87 -29.87 -17.86
CA TYR A 281 37.54 -29.58 -17.35
C TYR A 281 37.43 -28.14 -16.88
N LYS A 282 36.25 -27.55 -17.11
CA LYS A 282 35.85 -26.28 -16.52
C LYS A 282 34.44 -26.40 -15.94
N PHE A 283 34.33 -26.26 -14.64
CA PHE A 283 33.07 -26.09 -13.91
C PHE A 283 32.70 -24.62 -13.92
N MET A 284 31.45 -24.31 -14.25
CA MET A 284 30.88 -22.97 -14.11
C MET A 284 29.72 -23.02 -13.14
N LEU A 285 29.77 -22.17 -12.12
CA LEU A 285 28.64 -21.83 -11.30
C LEU A 285 27.93 -20.64 -11.94
N LEU A 286 26.62 -20.79 -12.12
CA LEU A 286 25.76 -19.85 -12.79
C LEU A 286 24.68 -19.39 -11.83
N TRP A 287 24.15 -18.20 -12.07
CA TRP A 287 22.92 -17.76 -11.43
C TRP A 287 21.70 -18.45 -12.06
N SER A 288 20.56 -18.36 -11.41
CA SER A 288 19.30 -18.93 -11.88
C SER A 288 18.89 -18.42 -13.27
N ASP A 289 19.27 -17.19 -13.61
CA ASP A 289 19.08 -16.56 -14.93
C ASP A 289 20.09 -17.02 -16.01
N GLY A 290 21.05 -17.89 -15.66
CA GLY A 290 22.04 -18.46 -16.57
C GLY A 290 23.33 -17.66 -16.71
N SER A 291 23.42 -16.46 -16.12
CA SER A 291 24.67 -15.70 -16.10
C SER A 291 25.74 -16.36 -15.24
N GLN A 292 27.01 -16.19 -15.60
CA GLN A 292 28.13 -16.78 -14.86
C GLN A 292 28.39 -16.02 -13.56
N ILE A 293 28.52 -16.78 -12.47
CA ILE A 293 28.97 -16.29 -11.16
C ILE A 293 30.47 -16.50 -11.02
N GLN A 294 30.93 -17.73 -11.24
CA GLN A 294 32.33 -18.11 -11.07
C GLN A 294 32.65 -19.38 -11.87
N GLU A 295 33.92 -19.59 -12.19
CA GLU A 295 34.39 -20.84 -12.78
C GLU A 295 35.59 -21.45 -12.04
N ARG A 296 35.80 -22.75 -12.21
CA ARG A 296 36.98 -23.48 -11.75
C ARG A 296 37.41 -24.48 -12.82
N SER A 297 38.69 -24.48 -13.14
CA SER A 297 39.25 -25.34 -14.18
C SER A 297 40.35 -26.25 -13.65
N TRP A 298 40.50 -27.43 -14.25
CA TRP A 298 41.56 -28.40 -13.95
C TRP A 298 41.79 -29.32 -15.15
N SER A 299 42.90 -30.06 -15.15
CA SER A 299 43.16 -31.15 -16.10
C SER A 299 43.35 -32.44 -15.33
N THR A 300 42.82 -33.54 -15.84
CA THR A 300 43.12 -34.87 -15.33
C THR A 300 44.48 -35.37 -15.87
N PRO A 301 45.21 -36.19 -15.08
CA PRO A 301 46.42 -36.86 -15.54
C PRO A 301 46.20 -37.75 -16.76
#